data_AF-A0A1Q7ZTQ8-F1
#
_entry.id   AF-A0A1Q7ZTQ8-F1
#
_cell.length_a   1.000
_cell.length_b   1.000
_cell.length_c   1.000
_cell.angle_alpha   90.00
_cell.angle_beta   90.00
_cell.angle_gamma   90.00
#
_symmetry.space_group_name_H-M   'P 1'
#
loop_
_entity.id
_entity.type
_entity.pdbx_description
1 polymer ?
#
loop_
_entity_poly.entity_id
_entity_poly.type
_entity_poly.pdbx_seq_one_letter_code
_entity_poly.pdbx_strand_id
1 'polypeptide(L)' 'MIDSPLARGQPGRKMRLVVQHDEELVQLATRIPRRIARRLKEFCVRNDVRMQSFVRSALAEKLAHPRRNARAQRSRA' A
#
# COMPACT_ATOMS: atom_id res chain seq x y z
N MET A 1 -58.79 -8.45 -0.17
CA MET A 1 -58.44 -7.18 -0.84
C MET A 1 -57.87 -6.24 0.19
N ILE A 2 -56.55 -6.06 0.24
CA ILE A 2 -55.86 -4.77 0.09
C ILE A 2 -54.37 -5.09 -0.09
N ASP A 3 -53.94 -5.10 -1.35
CA ASP A 3 -52.56 -4.88 -1.75
C ASP A 3 -52.12 -3.48 -1.29
N SER A 4 -50.92 -3.35 -0.74
CA SER A 4 -50.08 -2.18 -1.03
C SER A 4 -48.60 -2.35 -0.62
N PRO A 5 -47.68 -1.71 -1.37
CA PRO A 5 -46.33 -2.23 -1.64
C PRO A 5 -45.20 -1.23 -1.29
N LEU A 6 -43.96 -1.60 -1.66
CA LEU A 6 -42.74 -0.76 -1.86
C LEU A 6 -41.90 -0.36 -0.64
N ALA A 7 -40.75 -1.03 -0.50
CA ALA A 7 -39.48 -0.35 -0.26
C ALA A 7 -38.36 -1.12 -0.98
N ARG A 8 -38.10 -0.78 -2.25
CA ARG A 8 -36.93 0.02 -2.66
C ARG A 8 -35.59 -0.58 -2.20
N GLY A 9 -34.98 -1.33 -3.11
CA GLY A 9 -33.57 -1.29 -3.47
C GLY A 9 -32.53 -1.19 -2.36
N GLN A 10 -31.90 -2.31 -2.05
CA GLN A 10 -30.50 -2.33 -1.63
C GLN A 10 -29.74 -3.13 -2.71
N PRO A 11 -29.04 -2.49 -3.66
CA PRO A 11 -28.07 -3.20 -4.46
C PRO A 11 -26.99 -3.66 -3.48
N GLY A 12 -27.05 -4.95 -3.12
CA GLY A 12 -26.03 -5.60 -2.30
C GLY A 12 -24.68 -5.16 -2.83
N ARG A 13 -23.86 -4.58 -1.94
CA ARG A 13 -22.49 -4.13 -2.24
C ARG A 13 -21.82 -5.23 -3.05
N LYS A 14 -21.78 -5.07 -4.36
CA LYS A 14 -21.02 -5.93 -5.25
C LYS A 14 -19.58 -5.62 -4.87
N MET A 15 -18.98 -6.49 -4.04
CA MET A 15 -17.54 -6.49 -3.85
C MET A 15 -16.95 -6.63 -5.25
N ARG A 16 -16.48 -5.50 -5.79
CA ARG A 16 -15.77 -5.49 -7.06
C ARG A 16 -14.49 -6.27 -6.80
N LEU A 17 -14.47 -7.52 -7.24
CA LEU A 17 -13.25 -8.31 -7.32
C LEU A 17 -12.33 -7.53 -8.24
N VAL A 18 -11.37 -6.83 -7.64
CA VAL A 18 -10.27 -6.25 -8.39
C VAL A 18 -9.46 -7.46 -8.82
N VAL A 19 -9.57 -7.82 -10.10
CA VAL A 19 -8.67 -8.80 -10.73
C VAL A 19 -7.29 -8.17 -10.65
N GLN A 20 -6.58 -8.47 -9.57
CA GLN A 20 -5.17 -8.17 -9.44
C GLN A 20 -4.48 -9.17 -10.36
N HIS A 21 -3.79 -8.67 -11.38
CA HIS A 21 -2.90 -9.46 -12.22
C HIS A 21 -2.08 -10.42 -11.34
N ASP A 22 -1.94 -11.67 -11.80
CA ASP A 22 -1.14 -12.79 -11.27
C ASP A 22 0.38 -12.47 -11.13
N GLU A 23 0.74 -11.30 -10.62
CA GLU A 23 2.07 -11.13 -10.07
C GLU A 23 2.08 -11.83 -8.72
N GLU A 24 2.90 -12.86 -8.58
CA GLU A 24 3.10 -13.59 -7.33
C GLU A 24 3.63 -12.62 -6.25
N LEU A 25 2.72 -12.04 -5.46
CA LEU A 25 3.06 -11.08 -4.43
C LEU A 25 3.61 -11.81 -3.20
N VAL A 26 4.93 -11.81 -3.05
CA VAL A 26 5.59 -12.32 -1.84
C VAL A 26 5.53 -11.30 -0.70
N GLN A 27 5.11 -11.75 0.49
CA GLN A 27 5.12 -10.90 1.69
C GLN A 27 6.53 -10.79 2.25
N LEU A 28 7.19 -9.66 2.02
CA LEU A 28 8.47 -9.37 2.63
C LEU A 28 8.29 -9.03 4.11
N ALA A 29 8.93 -9.79 4.98
CA ALA A 29 8.96 -9.53 6.44
C ALA A 29 9.83 -8.31 6.76
N THR A 30 9.36 -7.12 6.38
CA THR A 30 10.06 -5.85 6.63
C THR A 30 9.89 -5.45 8.10
N ARG A 31 11.00 -5.41 8.85
CA ARG A 31 11.01 -4.86 10.20
C ARG A 31 10.96 -3.33 10.13
N ILE A 32 9.76 -2.76 10.26
CA ILE A 32 9.54 -1.32 10.34
C ILE A 32 9.35 -0.93 11.82
N PRO A 33 10.20 -0.06 12.40
CA PRO A 33 9.99 0.45 13.75
C PRO A 33 8.59 1.06 13.91
N ARG A 34 7.91 0.75 15.03
CA ARG A 34 6.52 1.16 15.28
C ARG A 34 6.24 2.65 15.04
N ARG A 35 7.15 3.54 15.48
CA ARG A 35 7.01 5.00 15.30
C ARG A 35 7.01 5.39 13.82
N ILE A 36 7.80 4.70 13.00
CA ILE A 36 7.89 4.93 11.56
C ILE A 36 6.63 4.40 10.89
N ALA A 37 6.22 3.17 11.20
CA ALA A 37 4.98 2.57 10.68
C ALA A 37 3.76 3.46 10.95
N ARG A 38 3.67 4.07 12.14
CA ARG A 38 2.58 5.00 12.49
C ARG A 38 2.59 6.25 11.61
N ARG A 39 3.72 6.96 11.52
CA ARG A 39 3.85 8.16 10.69
C ARG A 39 3.58 7.87 9.21
N LEU A 40 4.06 6.73 8.73
CA LEU A 40 3.85 6.27 7.37
C LEU A 40 2.35 6.07 7.09
N LYS A 41 1.63 5.48 8.04
CA LYS A 41 0.19 5.25 7.93
C LYS A 41 -0.58 6.57 7.94
N GLU A 42 -0.24 7.49 8.84
CA GLU A 42 -0.82 8.83 8.88
C GLU A 42 -0.60 9.60 7.58
N PHE A 43 0.58 9.46 6.95
CA PHE A 43 0.86 10.05 5.64
C PHE A 43 0.00 9.42 4.54
N CYS A 44 -0.06 8.08 4.49
CA CYS A 44 -0.83 7.35 3.49
C CYS A 44 -2.32 7.72 3.52
N VAL A 45 -2.91 7.79 4.73
CA VAL A 45 -4.33 8.17 4.90
C VAL A 45 -4.58 9.61 4.44
N ARG A 46 -3.70 10.55 4.81
CA ARG A 46 -3.87 11.97 4.44
C ARG A 46 -3.78 12.24 2.94
N ASN A 47 -3.05 11.40 2.19
CA ASN A 47 -2.81 11.60 0.77
C ASN A 47 -3.57 10.59 -0.12
N ASP A 48 -4.48 9.81 0.45
CA ASP A 48 -5.21 8.72 -0.23
C ASP A 48 -4.29 7.72 -0.97
N VAL A 49 -3.14 7.40 -0.36
CA VAL A 49 -2.15 6.47 -0.93
C VAL A 49 -2.22 5.12 -0.23
N ARG A 50 -2.19 4.02 -1.00
CA ARG A 50 -2.05 2.68 -0.44
C ARG A 50 -0.64 2.47 0.10
N MET A 51 -0.56 1.98 1.34
CA MET A 51 0.70 1.68 2.04
C MET A 51 1.67 0.81 1.19
N GLN A 52 1.16 -0.26 0.60
CA GLN A 52 1.93 -1.16 -0.26
C GLN A 52 2.53 -0.42 -1.47
N SER A 53 1.72 0.40 -2.14
CA SER A 53 2.15 1.20 -3.29
C SER A 53 3.24 2.20 -2.90
N PHE A 54 3.06 2.90 -1.77
CA PHE A 54 4.07 3.83 -1.25
C PHE A 54 5.42 3.13 -1.02
N VAL A 55 5.41 2.00 -0.31
CA VAL A 55 6.63 1.26 0.03
C VAL A 55 7.31 0.75 -1.24
N ARG A 56 6.55 0.20 -2.19
CA ARG A 56 7.09 -0.26 -3.49
C ARG A 56 7.76 0.88 -4.26
N SER A 57 7.09 2.02 -4.41
CA SER A 57 7.65 3.17 -5.12
C SER A 57 8.90 3.71 -4.45
N ALA A 58 8.88 3.89 -3.12
CA ALA A 58 10.04 4.39 -2.37
C ALA A 58 11.25 3.45 -2.47
N LEU A 59 11.03 2.13 -2.46
CA LEU A 59 12.09 1.15 -2.66
C LEU A 59 12.62 1.20 -4.11
N ALA A 60 11.73 1.25 -5.11
CA ALA A 60 12.12 1.36 -6.51
C ALA A 60 12.95 2.62 -6.77
N GLU A 61 12.56 3.78 -6.24
CA GLU A 61 13.31 5.03 -6.34
C GLU A 61 14.72 4.92 -5.74
N LYS A 62 14.83 4.29 -4.56
CA LYS A 62 16.13 4.06 -3.91
C LYS A 62 17.02 3.08 -4.65
N LEU A 63 16.45 2.04 -5.27
CA LEU A 63 17.20 1.08 -6.07
C LEU A 63 17.62 1.67 -7.42
N ALA A 64 16.76 2.48 -8.04
CA ALA A 64 17.06 3.19 -9.29
C ALA A 64 18.15 4.25 -9.12
N HIS A 65 18.26 4.83 -7.92
CA HIS A 65 19.33 5.76 -7.56
C HIS A 65 20.25 5.14 -6.53
N PRO A 66 21.18 4.25 -6.92
CA PRO A 66 22.24 3.77 -6.05
C PRO A 66 23.16 4.96 -5.74
N ARG A 67 22.76 5.83 -4.82
CA ARG A 67 23.55 6.97 -4.37
C ARG A 67 24.78 6.40 -3.68
N ARG A 68 25.90 6.35 -4.41
CA ARG A 68 27.31 6.74 -4.10
C ARG A 68 27.87 6.51 -2.67
N ASN A 69 27.19 5.83 -1.78
CA ASN A 69 27.56 5.66 -0.36
C ASN A 69 28.42 4.41 -0.12
N ALA A 70 28.65 3.58 -1.13
CA ALA A 70 29.64 2.51 -1.07
C ALA A 70 31.08 3.04 -0.95
N ARG A 71 31.36 4.31 -1.31
CA ARG A 71 32.70 4.89 -1.23
C ARG A 71 33.06 5.45 0.16
N ALA A 72 32.08 5.84 0.97
CA ALA A 72 32.33 6.44 2.28
C ALA A 72 32.60 5.42 3.40
N GLN A 73 32.24 4.15 3.21
CA GLN A 73 32.51 3.08 4.18
C GLN A 73 33.80 2.30 3.92
N ARG A 74 34.40 2.42 2.72
CA ARG A 74 35.66 1.75 2.38
C ARG A 74 36.93 2.56 2.70
N SER A 75 36.81 3.80 3.15
CA SER A 75 37.95 4.65 3.55
C SER A 75 38.20 4.67 5.06
N ARG A 76 37.63 3.73 5.83
CA ARG A 76 37.82 3.57 7.28
C ARG A 76 38.02 2.11 7.68
N ALA A 77 38.83 1.39 6.90
CA ALA A 77 39.41 0.11 7.29
C ALA A 77 40.92 0.17 7.02
#